data_AF-A0A975FDP6-F1
#
_entry.id   AF-A0A975FDP6-F1
#
_cell.length_a   1.000
_cell.length_b   1.000
_cell.length_c   1.000
_cell.angle_alpha   90.00
_cell.angle_beta   90.00
_cell.angle_gamma   90.00
#
_symmetry.space_group_name_H-M   'P 1'
#
loop_
_entity.id
_entity.type
_entity.pdbx_description
1 polymer ?
#
loop_
_entity_poly.entity_id
_entity_poly.type
_entity_poly.pdbx_seq_one_letter_code
_entity_poly.pdbx_strand_id
1 'polypeptide(L)'
;MTIPPVEGFIRMGSLHYLYAETAEKGYSEFLETLSNISEFGEVEYDEKLEELKYLRNVAGLQAIVFSAMSFETAIYDFASIHLGDDYVRDHLDRLDVLSKWLVVLRFVTGTELPKNEAPYAALKSLIFQRNRLVHSKSEPFDFEDQKRQFDKFMKREKELEKNVHNSFRALVLMSLYLEKVLDGHHNPLPSYNKQNAPMRRYYNELKSVIYECRNLVAKIGHS
;
A
#
# COMPACT_ATOMS: atom_id res chain seq x y z
N MET A 1 -11.40 4.15 -23.91
CA MET A 1 -11.03 5.53 -24.30
C MET A 1 -10.99 6.33 -23.02
N THR A 2 -9.81 6.82 -22.63
CA THR A 2 -9.61 7.47 -21.34
C THR A 2 -10.21 8.88 -21.34
N ILE A 3 -10.95 9.24 -20.28
CA ILE A 3 -11.49 10.60 -20.11
C ILE A 3 -10.31 11.57 -19.89
N PRO A 4 -10.17 12.65 -20.69
CA PRO A 4 -9.09 13.61 -20.49
C PRO A 4 -9.28 14.41 -19.19
N PRO A 5 -8.23 15.01 -18.62
CA PRO A 5 -8.36 15.94 -17.51
C PRO A 5 -9.33 17.10 -17.81
N VAL A 6 -10.05 17.58 -16.79
CA VAL A 6 -10.89 18.78 -16.87
C VAL A 6 -10.03 20.06 -16.97
N GLU A 7 -10.63 21.17 -17.39
CA GLU A 7 -9.94 22.47 -17.33
C GLU A 7 -9.55 22.81 -15.89
N GLY A 8 -8.31 23.29 -15.68
CA GLY A 8 -7.82 23.63 -14.34
C GLY A 8 -7.41 22.43 -13.48
N PHE A 9 -7.11 21.26 -14.08
CA PHE A 9 -6.78 20.03 -13.36
C PHE A 9 -5.55 20.09 -12.42
N ILE A 10 -4.77 21.17 -12.42
CA ILE A 10 -3.62 21.30 -11.53
C ILE A 10 -4.11 21.38 -10.08
N ARG A 11 -3.75 20.37 -9.29
CA ARG A 11 -4.13 20.26 -7.88
C ARG A 11 -3.02 20.82 -6.99
N MET A 12 -3.39 21.57 -5.96
CA MET A 12 -2.47 22.00 -4.89
C MET A 12 -2.83 21.32 -3.58
N GLY A 13 -1.83 21.10 -2.72
CA GLY A 13 -2.04 20.57 -1.37
C GLY A 13 -2.26 19.06 -1.27
N SER A 14 -2.04 18.33 -2.37
CA SER A 14 -2.14 16.87 -2.33
C SER A 14 -0.92 16.22 -1.66
N LEU A 15 -1.17 15.21 -0.84
CA LEU A 15 -0.17 14.52 -0.03
C LEU A 15 0.10 13.08 -0.49
N HIS A 16 -0.53 12.59 -1.57
CA HIS A 16 -0.42 11.18 -1.97
C HIS A 16 1.03 10.73 -2.25
N TYR A 17 1.85 11.59 -2.87
CA TYR A 17 3.29 11.32 -3.07
C TYR A 17 4.05 11.28 -1.75
N LEU A 18 3.85 12.26 -0.86
CA LEU A 18 4.50 12.30 0.44
C LEU A 18 4.13 11.07 1.29
N TYR A 19 2.87 10.65 1.24
CA TYR A 19 2.42 9.42 1.90
C TYR A 19 3.08 8.18 1.30
N ALA A 20 3.19 8.07 -0.03
CA ALA A 20 3.90 6.94 -0.63
C ALA A 20 5.39 6.92 -0.28
N GLU A 21 6.07 8.07 -0.25
CA GLU A 21 7.47 8.18 0.18
C GLU A 21 7.65 7.81 1.66
N THR A 22 6.71 8.22 2.51
CA THR A 22 6.70 7.85 3.93
C THR A 22 6.47 6.35 4.11
N ALA A 23 5.62 5.73 3.29
CA ALA A 23 5.41 4.30 3.27
C ALA A 23 6.64 3.53 2.77
N GLU A 24 7.31 4.04 1.72
CA GLU A 24 8.59 3.51 1.22
C GLU A 24 9.67 3.50 2.29
N LYS A 25 9.82 4.63 3.00
CA LYS A 25 10.77 4.75 4.11
C LYS A 25 10.46 3.74 5.21
N GLY A 26 9.19 3.70 5.67
CA GLY A 26 8.78 2.77 6.73
C GLY A 26 8.98 1.31 6.33
N TYR A 27 8.76 0.96 5.07
CA TYR A 27 8.98 -0.41 4.60
C TYR A 27 10.48 -0.73 4.45
N SER A 28 11.32 0.23 4.05
CA SER A 28 12.79 0.06 4.04
C SER A 28 13.34 -0.17 5.44
N GLU A 29 12.96 0.66 6.41
CA GLU A 29 13.34 0.53 7.83
C GLU A 29 12.83 -0.79 8.44
N PHE A 30 11.64 -1.24 8.05
CA PHE A 30 11.11 -2.54 8.43
C PHE A 30 11.98 -3.71 7.93
N LEU A 31 12.43 -3.66 6.68
CA LEU A 31 13.31 -4.70 6.12
C LEU A 31 14.69 -4.70 6.79
N GLU A 32 15.25 -3.52 7.04
CA GLU A 32 16.54 -3.37 7.73
C GLU A 32 16.45 -3.93 9.16
N THR A 33 15.42 -3.55 9.91
CA THR A 33 15.22 -4.05 11.28
C THR A 33 14.96 -5.55 11.32
N LEU A 34 14.23 -6.13 10.35
CA LEU A 34 14.09 -7.59 10.23
C LEU A 34 15.44 -8.28 10.02
N SER A 35 16.30 -7.72 9.15
CA SER A 35 17.65 -8.24 8.92
C SER A 35 18.47 -8.19 10.22
N ASN A 36 18.47 -7.06 10.91
CA ASN A 36 19.20 -6.88 12.16
C ASN A 36 18.72 -7.82 13.27
N ILE A 37 17.40 -8.04 13.39
CA ILE A 37 16.82 -9.01 14.35
C ILE A 37 17.32 -10.43 14.07
N SER A 38 17.46 -10.81 12.80
CA SER A 38 17.89 -12.16 12.44
C SER A 38 19.34 -12.48 12.86
N GLU A 39 20.15 -11.47 13.14
CA GLU A 39 21.54 -11.62 13.59
C GLU A 39 21.67 -12.03 15.08
N PHE A 40 20.63 -11.81 15.89
CA PHE A 40 20.68 -12.07 17.35
C PHE A 40 20.56 -13.56 17.73
N GLY A 41 20.13 -14.43 16.81
CA GLY A 41 19.91 -15.85 17.11
C GLY A 41 18.81 -16.09 18.16
N GLU A 42 18.80 -17.28 18.76
CA GLU A 42 17.89 -17.63 19.86
C GLU A 42 18.47 -17.15 21.21
N VAL A 43 17.97 -16.02 21.71
CA VAL A 43 18.31 -15.46 23.03
C VAL A 43 17.04 -15.31 23.88
N GLU A 44 17.15 -15.60 25.19
CA GLU A 44 16.02 -15.56 26.13
C GLU A 44 15.51 -14.13 26.38
N TYR A 45 16.43 -13.18 26.55
CA TYR A 45 16.15 -11.75 26.64
C TYR A 45 17.37 -10.94 26.23
N ASP A 46 17.16 -9.94 25.38
CA ASP A 46 18.17 -8.95 25.00
C ASP A 46 17.48 -7.59 24.82
N GLU A 47 17.94 -6.56 25.53
CA GLU A 47 17.31 -5.23 25.52
C GLU A 47 17.33 -4.60 24.12
N LYS A 48 18.43 -4.80 23.38
CA LYS A 48 18.59 -4.27 22.01
C LYS A 48 17.69 -5.04 21.04
N LEU A 49 17.48 -6.33 21.25
CA LEU A 49 16.51 -7.11 20.46
C LEU A 49 15.08 -6.59 20.67
N GLU A 50 14.69 -6.27 21.90
CA GLU A 50 13.36 -5.69 22.19
C GLU A 50 13.19 -4.30 21.57
N GLU A 51 14.23 -3.46 21.62
CA GLU A 51 14.24 -2.17 20.92
C GLU A 51 14.07 -2.34 19.40
N LEU A 52 14.80 -3.27 18.78
CA LEU A 52 14.68 -3.55 17.34
C LEU A 52 13.28 -4.06 16.97
N LYS A 53 12.68 -4.93 17.79
CA LYS A 53 11.29 -5.40 17.59
C LYS A 53 10.29 -4.24 17.66
N TYR A 54 10.48 -3.32 18.59
CA TYR A 54 9.67 -2.10 18.69
C TYR A 54 9.81 -1.23 17.43
N LEU A 55 11.04 -0.93 17.01
CA LEU A 55 11.31 -0.13 15.81
C LEU A 55 10.75 -0.77 14.55
N ARG A 56 10.93 -2.08 14.39
CA ARG A 56 10.30 -2.88 13.32
C ARG A 56 8.78 -2.68 13.30
N ASN A 57 8.12 -2.77 14.46
CA ASN A 57 6.67 -2.61 14.54
C ASN A 57 6.22 -1.19 14.16
N VAL A 58 6.93 -0.16 14.60
CA VAL A 58 6.66 1.25 14.22
C VAL A 58 6.82 1.44 12.72
N ALA A 59 7.93 0.97 12.14
CA ALA A 59 8.21 1.06 10.71
C ALA A 59 7.16 0.32 9.86
N GLY A 60 6.73 -0.86 10.33
CA GLY A 60 5.65 -1.62 9.71
C GLY A 60 4.29 -0.92 9.75
N LEU A 61 3.93 -0.32 10.88
CA LEU A 61 2.70 0.49 10.99
C LEU A 61 2.75 1.70 10.06
N GLN A 62 3.89 2.39 9.98
CA GLN A 62 4.11 3.49 9.05
C GLN A 62 3.89 3.02 7.60
N ALA A 63 4.47 1.90 7.20
CA ALA A 63 4.29 1.34 5.87
C ALA A 63 2.81 1.02 5.55
N ILE A 64 2.04 0.48 6.49
CA ILE A 64 0.63 0.13 6.26
C ILE A 64 -0.24 1.39 6.17
N VAL A 65 -0.13 2.27 7.15
CA VAL A 65 -1.00 3.45 7.29
C VAL A 65 -0.78 4.40 6.13
N PHE A 66 0.48 4.73 5.82
CA PHE A 66 0.78 5.70 4.77
C PHE A 66 0.56 5.14 3.37
N SER A 67 0.71 3.83 3.14
CA SER A 67 0.25 3.23 1.88
C SER A 67 -1.26 3.45 1.70
N ALA A 68 -2.07 3.17 2.71
CA ALA A 68 -3.52 3.34 2.62
C ALA A 68 -3.93 4.81 2.42
N MET A 69 -3.29 5.74 3.13
CA MET A 69 -3.53 7.19 2.95
C MET A 69 -3.13 7.65 1.54
N SER A 70 -2.02 7.16 1.01
CA SER A 70 -1.62 7.42 -0.37
C SER A 70 -2.70 6.98 -1.36
N PHE A 71 -3.24 5.77 -1.21
CA PHE A 71 -4.34 5.27 -2.04
C PHE A 71 -5.62 6.12 -1.94
N GLU A 72 -5.99 6.58 -0.74
CA GLU A 72 -7.17 7.42 -0.54
C GLU A 72 -7.04 8.79 -1.20
N THR A 73 -5.90 9.45 -0.99
CA THR A 73 -5.65 10.77 -1.59
C THR A 73 -5.45 10.68 -3.10
N ALA A 74 -4.72 9.67 -3.58
CA ALA A 74 -4.46 9.46 -5.00
C ALA A 74 -5.74 9.26 -5.80
N ILE A 75 -6.67 8.43 -5.31
CA ILE A 75 -7.92 8.18 -6.04
C ILE A 75 -8.86 9.38 -6.03
N TYR A 76 -8.85 10.16 -4.95
CA TYR A 76 -9.62 11.40 -4.88
C TYR A 76 -9.12 12.39 -5.94
N ASP A 77 -7.81 12.62 -6.00
CA ASP A 77 -7.24 13.54 -6.98
C ASP A 77 -7.43 13.05 -8.41
N PHE A 78 -7.18 11.76 -8.67
CA PHE A 78 -7.41 11.18 -9.98
C PHE A 78 -8.87 11.36 -10.43
N ALA A 79 -9.83 11.06 -9.55
CA ALA A 79 -11.24 11.26 -9.85
C ALA A 79 -11.56 12.75 -10.10
N SER A 80 -11.00 13.66 -9.28
CA SER A 80 -11.28 15.10 -9.39
C SER A 80 -10.70 15.69 -10.68
N ILE A 81 -9.50 15.25 -11.05
CA ILE A 81 -8.80 15.62 -12.30
C ILE A 81 -9.63 15.23 -13.53
N HIS A 82 -10.27 14.06 -13.52
CA HIS A 82 -10.94 13.53 -14.71
C HIS A 82 -12.45 13.72 -14.73
N LEU A 83 -13.10 13.81 -13.57
CA LEU A 83 -14.57 13.86 -13.44
C LEU A 83 -15.07 15.18 -12.83
N GLY A 84 -14.19 16.02 -12.30
CA GLY A 84 -14.51 17.28 -11.63
C GLY A 84 -14.86 17.11 -10.15
N ASP A 85 -14.51 18.12 -9.34
CA ASP A 85 -14.66 18.09 -7.88
C ASP A 85 -16.11 17.88 -7.43
N ASP A 86 -17.08 18.51 -8.10
CA ASP A 86 -18.50 18.38 -7.74
C ASP A 86 -18.99 16.95 -7.90
N TYR A 87 -18.61 16.27 -8.98
CA TYR A 87 -18.98 14.87 -9.20
C TYR A 87 -18.37 13.95 -8.15
N VAL A 88 -17.10 14.16 -7.79
CA VAL A 88 -16.43 13.37 -6.75
C VAL A 88 -17.14 13.54 -5.41
N ARG A 89 -17.39 14.78 -4.99
CA ARG A 89 -18.04 15.10 -3.71
C ARG A 89 -19.45 14.52 -3.63
N ASP A 90 -20.24 14.67 -4.69
CA ASP A 90 -21.66 14.35 -4.67
C ASP A 90 -21.92 12.85 -4.87
N HIS A 91 -21.03 12.12 -5.55
CA HIS A 91 -21.27 10.73 -5.95
C HIS A 91 -20.22 9.71 -5.52
N LEU A 92 -18.95 10.10 -5.39
CA LEU A 92 -17.86 9.14 -5.18
C LEU A 92 -17.35 9.13 -3.74
N ASP A 93 -17.40 10.25 -3.03
CA ASP A 93 -16.67 10.37 -1.77
C ASP A 93 -17.19 9.46 -0.66
N ARG A 94 -18.50 9.14 -0.71
CA ARG A 94 -19.19 8.22 0.21
C ARG A 94 -18.83 6.75 0.01
N LEU A 95 -18.15 6.39 -1.08
CA LEU A 95 -17.74 5.01 -1.34
C LEU A 95 -16.55 4.63 -0.46
N ASP A 96 -16.51 3.38 -0.03
CA ASP A 96 -15.31 2.82 0.57
C ASP A 96 -14.15 2.86 -0.44
N VAL A 97 -12.92 2.89 0.08
CA VAL A 97 -11.71 3.09 -0.73
C VAL A 97 -11.62 2.10 -1.88
N LEU A 98 -11.89 0.82 -1.65
CA LEU A 98 -11.78 -0.20 -2.69
C LEU A 98 -12.83 0.04 -3.78
N SER A 99 -14.08 0.28 -3.39
CA SER A 99 -15.15 0.59 -4.35
C SER A 99 -14.86 1.86 -5.15
N LYS A 100 -14.32 2.90 -4.51
CA LYS A 100 -13.91 4.15 -5.16
C LYS A 100 -12.88 3.89 -6.25
N TRP A 101 -11.86 3.08 -5.97
CA TRP A 101 -10.87 2.66 -6.98
C TRP A 101 -11.50 1.91 -8.15
N LEU A 102 -12.39 0.94 -7.90
CA LEU A 102 -13.04 0.18 -8.97
C LEU A 102 -13.89 1.05 -9.88
N VAL A 103 -14.71 1.93 -9.29
CA VAL A 103 -15.64 2.81 -10.03
C VAL A 103 -14.86 3.85 -10.83
N VAL A 104 -13.92 4.55 -10.19
CA VAL A 104 -13.15 5.61 -10.84
C VAL A 104 -12.29 5.06 -11.97
N LEU A 105 -11.61 3.92 -11.78
CA LEU A 105 -10.83 3.32 -12.86
C LEU A 105 -11.72 2.94 -14.05
N ARG A 106 -12.88 2.33 -13.80
CA ARG A 106 -13.81 1.97 -14.87
C ARG A 106 -14.33 3.21 -15.61
N PHE A 107 -14.71 4.27 -14.90
CA PHE A 107 -15.22 5.49 -15.53
C PHE A 107 -14.15 6.25 -16.29
N VAL A 108 -12.97 6.45 -15.70
CA VAL A 108 -11.92 7.25 -16.32
C VAL A 108 -11.24 6.48 -17.45
N THR A 109 -10.95 5.19 -17.28
CA THR A 109 -10.13 4.43 -18.25
C THR A 109 -10.97 3.59 -19.21
N GLY A 110 -12.19 3.24 -18.82
CA GLY A 110 -13.01 2.22 -19.49
C GLY A 110 -12.62 0.78 -19.14
N THR A 111 -11.57 0.59 -18.33
CA THR A 111 -11.02 -0.72 -17.95
C THR A 111 -11.44 -1.10 -16.54
N GLU A 112 -11.85 -2.35 -16.37
CA GLU A 112 -12.11 -2.91 -15.05
C GLU A 112 -10.83 -3.49 -14.44
N LEU A 113 -10.57 -3.18 -13.17
CA LEU A 113 -9.49 -3.80 -12.42
C LEU A 113 -9.80 -5.30 -12.22
N PRO A 114 -9.01 -6.23 -12.78
CA PRO A 114 -9.36 -7.65 -12.75
C PRO A 114 -9.26 -8.22 -11.33
N LYS A 115 -10.37 -8.78 -10.84
CA LYS A 115 -10.50 -9.23 -9.45
C LYS A 115 -9.65 -10.46 -9.11
N ASN A 116 -9.22 -11.20 -10.12
CA ASN A 116 -8.35 -12.37 -10.02
C ASN A 116 -6.86 -12.02 -10.12
N GLU A 117 -6.50 -10.75 -10.31
CA GLU A 117 -5.12 -10.32 -10.50
C GLU A 117 -4.49 -9.74 -9.23
N ALA A 118 -3.16 -9.77 -9.19
CA ALA A 118 -2.37 -9.36 -8.03
C ALA A 118 -2.63 -7.93 -7.52
N PRO A 119 -2.78 -6.89 -8.38
CA PRO A 119 -3.02 -5.53 -7.91
C PRO A 119 -4.33 -5.39 -7.11
N TYR A 120 -5.41 -6.04 -7.58
CA TYR A 120 -6.70 -6.04 -6.87
C TYR A 120 -6.59 -6.71 -5.50
N ALA A 121 -6.01 -7.91 -5.46
CA ALA A 121 -5.87 -8.67 -4.22
C ALA A 121 -5.02 -7.91 -3.19
N ALA A 122 -3.93 -7.28 -3.64
CA ALA A 122 -3.04 -6.50 -2.79
C ALA A 122 -3.73 -5.25 -2.22
N LEU A 123 -4.44 -4.49 -3.05
CA LEU A 123 -5.21 -3.31 -2.62
C LEU A 123 -6.32 -3.71 -1.63
N LYS A 124 -7.11 -4.73 -1.96
CA LYS A 124 -8.17 -5.24 -1.08
C LYS A 124 -7.62 -5.64 0.30
N SER A 125 -6.50 -6.35 0.31
CA SER A 125 -5.81 -6.74 1.55
C SER A 125 -5.33 -5.52 2.33
N LEU A 126 -4.68 -4.54 1.69
CA LEU A 126 -4.24 -3.30 2.35
C LEU A 126 -5.38 -2.56 3.05
N ILE A 127 -6.50 -2.32 2.34
CA ILE A 127 -7.65 -1.61 2.93
C ILE A 127 -8.25 -2.38 4.11
N PHE A 128 -8.36 -3.71 3.98
CA PHE A 128 -8.82 -4.56 5.07
C PHE A 128 -7.91 -4.45 6.30
N GLN A 129 -6.58 -4.47 6.11
CA GLN A 129 -5.64 -4.41 7.24
C GLN A 129 -5.58 -3.03 7.88
N ARG A 130 -5.64 -1.94 7.09
CA ARG A 130 -5.79 -0.59 7.66
C ARG A 130 -7.01 -0.52 8.58
N ASN A 131 -8.16 -1.02 8.12
CA ASN A 131 -9.38 -1.01 8.92
C ASN A 131 -9.21 -1.82 10.21
N ARG A 132 -8.52 -2.97 10.17
CA ARG A 132 -8.20 -3.73 11.39
C ARG A 132 -7.30 -2.98 12.37
N LEU A 133 -6.32 -2.21 11.88
CA LEU A 133 -5.45 -1.40 12.75
C LEU A 133 -6.24 -0.29 13.46
N VAL A 134 -7.10 0.42 12.72
CA VAL A 134 -7.97 1.47 13.26
C VAL A 134 -8.96 0.92 14.30
N HIS A 135 -9.42 -0.32 14.11
CA HIS A 135 -10.34 -1.00 15.03
C HIS A 135 -9.64 -1.97 15.97
N SER A 136 -8.34 -1.79 16.23
CA SER A 136 -7.61 -2.64 17.17
C SER A 136 -8.22 -2.52 18.58
N LYS A 137 -8.51 -3.67 19.19
CA LYS A 137 -9.06 -3.78 20.54
C LYS A 137 -8.13 -4.64 21.37
N SER A 138 -7.84 -4.20 22.59
CA SER A 138 -7.16 -5.03 23.59
C SER A 138 -8.08 -6.15 24.06
N GLU A 139 -7.49 -7.21 24.57
CA GLU A 139 -8.17 -8.36 25.17
C GLU A 139 -7.51 -8.63 26.53
N PRO A 140 -8.27 -9.07 27.55
CA PRO A 140 -7.69 -9.42 28.85
C PRO A 140 -6.78 -10.65 28.73
N PHE A 141 -5.74 -10.70 29.56
CA PHE A 141 -4.91 -11.89 29.68
C PHE A 141 -5.70 -13.02 30.34
N ASP A 142 -5.64 -14.21 29.75
CA ASP A 142 -6.31 -15.42 30.21
C ASP A 142 -5.28 -16.30 30.91
N PHE A 143 -5.32 -16.28 32.24
CA PHE A 143 -4.42 -17.07 33.08
C PHE A 143 -4.71 -18.57 33.01
N GLU A 144 -5.90 -18.98 32.56
CA GLU A 144 -6.33 -20.38 32.46
C GLU A 144 -5.91 -21.01 31.11
N ASP A 145 -5.94 -20.24 30.02
CA ASP A 145 -5.56 -20.68 28.66
C ASP A 145 -4.42 -19.85 28.05
N GLN A 146 -3.31 -19.79 28.78
CA GLN A 146 -2.11 -19.03 28.39
C GLN A 146 -1.58 -19.48 27.02
N LYS A 147 -1.55 -20.79 26.77
CA LYS A 147 -1.02 -21.36 25.52
C LYS A 147 -1.76 -20.84 24.30
N ARG A 148 -3.10 -20.87 24.32
CA ARG A 148 -3.91 -20.36 23.21
C ARG A 148 -3.70 -18.86 23.01
N GLN A 149 -3.54 -18.09 24.08
CA GLN A 149 -3.25 -16.66 23.96
C GLN A 149 -1.88 -16.41 23.33
N PHE A 150 -0.84 -17.15 23.72
CA PHE A 150 0.48 -17.08 23.09
C PHE A 150 0.42 -17.49 21.61
N ASP A 151 -0.25 -18.58 21.26
CA ASP A 151 -0.42 -19.01 19.86
C ASP A 151 -1.13 -17.93 19.02
N LYS A 152 -2.17 -17.30 19.59
CA LYS A 152 -2.90 -16.20 18.96
C LYS A 152 -2.02 -14.96 18.78
N PHE A 153 -1.18 -14.63 19.76
CA PHE A 153 -0.22 -13.54 19.68
C PHE A 153 0.82 -13.78 18.57
N MET A 154 1.45 -14.96 18.56
CA MET A 154 2.43 -15.33 17.53
C MET A 154 1.83 -15.34 16.12
N LYS A 155 0.56 -15.76 16.00
CA LYS A 155 -0.17 -15.67 14.72
C LYS A 155 -0.38 -14.22 14.29
N ARG A 156 -0.75 -13.32 15.21
CA ARG A 156 -0.94 -11.88 14.94
C ARG A 156 0.36 -11.22 14.48
N GLU A 157 1.49 -11.54 15.12
CA GLU A 157 2.81 -11.04 14.70
C GLU A 157 3.16 -11.48 13.26
N LYS A 158 2.98 -12.77 12.93
CA LYS A 158 3.20 -13.27 11.56
C LYS A 158 2.25 -12.66 10.54
N GLU A 159 1.00 -12.41 10.93
CA GLU A 159 0.04 -11.70 10.08
C GLU A 159 0.49 -10.25 9.85
N LEU A 160 0.96 -9.55 10.89
CA LEU A 160 1.45 -8.18 10.78
C LEU A 160 2.60 -8.08 9.78
N GLU A 161 3.62 -8.92 9.89
CA GLU A 161 4.75 -8.96 8.95
C GLU A 161 4.28 -9.14 7.49
N LYS A 162 3.39 -10.12 7.24
CA LYS A 162 2.79 -10.32 5.91
C LYS A 162 2.02 -9.09 5.42
N ASN A 163 1.33 -8.41 6.32
CA ASN A 163 0.55 -7.21 5.99
C ASN A 163 1.46 -6.02 5.63
N VAL A 164 2.59 -5.88 6.31
CA VAL A 164 3.61 -4.87 6.00
C VAL A 164 4.19 -5.12 4.60
N HIS A 165 4.57 -6.37 4.29
CA HIS A 165 5.01 -6.71 2.93
C HIS A 165 3.93 -6.41 1.87
N ASN A 166 2.68 -6.74 2.16
CA ASN A 166 1.58 -6.47 1.24
C ASN A 166 1.31 -4.97 1.04
N SER A 167 1.50 -4.12 2.06
CA SER A 167 1.17 -2.69 1.94
C SER A 167 2.06 -1.97 0.93
N PHE A 168 3.36 -2.28 0.89
CA PHE A 168 4.25 -1.75 -0.12
C PHE A 168 4.01 -2.41 -1.49
N ARG A 169 3.81 -3.74 -1.52
CA ARG A 169 3.47 -4.44 -2.78
C ARG A 169 2.22 -3.86 -3.44
N ALA A 170 1.20 -3.48 -2.67
CA ALA A 170 -0.01 -2.86 -3.19
C ALA A 170 0.30 -1.57 -3.97
N LEU A 171 1.11 -0.65 -3.40
CA LEU A 171 1.53 0.59 -4.07
C LEU A 171 2.22 0.29 -5.40
N VAL A 172 3.20 -0.62 -5.38
CA VAL A 172 4.00 -0.94 -6.57
C VAL A 172 3.15 -1.63 -7.64
N LEU A 173 2.37 -2.65 -7.27
CA LEU A 173 1.52 -3.40 -8.19
C LEU A 173 0.46 -2.50 -8.84
N MET A 174 -0.22 -1.67 -8.05
CA MET A 174 -1.21 -0.75 -8.58
C MET A 174 -0.58 0.32 -9.46
N SER A 175 0.54 0.94 -9.05
CA SER A 175 1.21 1.93 -9.90
C SER A 175 1.61 1.34 -11.24
N LEU A 176 2.26 0.17 -11.25
CA LEU A 176 2.71 -0.47 -12.49
C LEU A 176 1.52 -0.89 -13.37
N TYR A 177 0.43 -1.35 -12.76
CA TYR A 177 -0.80 -1.67 -13.47
C TYR A 177 -1.42 -0.41 -14.12
N LEU A 178 -1.51 0.70 -13.37
CA LEU A 178 -2.04 1.96 -13.88
C LEU A 178 -1.18 2.55 -15.00
N GLU A 179 0.15 2.47 -14.89
CA GLU A 179 1.04 2.86 -15.99
C GLU A 179 0.73 2.10 -17.28
N LYS A 180 0.43 0.81 -17.17
CA LYS A 180 0.06 -0.03 -18.31
C LYS A 180 -1.32 0.33 -18.88
N VAL A 181 -2.29 0.67 -18.03
CA VAL A 181 -3.65 1.03 -18.45
C VAL A 181 -3.75 2.44 -19.00
N LEU A 182 -2.92 3.36 -18.51
CA LEU A 182 -2.95 4.79 -18.84
C LEU A 182 -1.86 5.19 -19.85
N ASP A 183 -1.13 4.23 -20.41
CA ASP A 183 0.03 4.46 -21.29
C ASP A 183 1.06 5.43 -20.68
N GLY A 184 1.24 5.36 -19.36
CA GLY A 184 2.18 6.21 -18.60
C GLY A 184 1.69 7.63 -18.30
N HIS A 185 0.48 8.02 -18.72
CA HIS A 185 -0.06 9.37 -18.50
C HIS A 185 -0.92 9.45 -17.22
N HIS A 186 -0.84 10.56 -16.49
CA HIS A 186 -1.72 10.88 -15.35
C HIS A 186 -1.85 9.77 -14.28
N ASN A 187 -0.84 8.90 -14.10
CA ASN A 187 -0.85 7.92 -13.03
C ASN A 187 -0.85 8.65 -11.68
N PRO A 188 -1.86 8.44 -10.82
CA PRO A 188 -1.96 9.14 -9.53
C PRO A 188 -1.07 8.52 -8.44
N LEU A 189 -0.35 7.46 -8.75
CA LEU A 189 0.63 6.85 -7.86
C LEU A 189 2.05 7.10 -8.36
N PRO A 190 3.05 7.07 -7.46
CA PRO A 190 4.43 7.24 -7.88
C PRO A 190 4.91 6.11 -8.77
N SER A 191 5.58 6.47 -9.87
CA SER A 191 6.04 5.47 -10.83
C SER A 191 7.18 4.62 -10.29
N TYR A 192 7.06 3.31 -10.41
CA TYR A 192 8.12 2.34 -10.12
C TYR A 192 8.73 1.74 -11.39
N ASN A 193 8.54 2.37 -12.55
CA ASN A 193 9.19 2.01 -13.80
C ASN A 193 10.25 3.06 -14.16
N LYS A 194 11.48 2.61 -14.41
CA LYS A 194 12.59 3.50 -14.80
C LYS A 194 12.40 4.18 -16.14
N GLN A 195 11.56 3.62 -17.02
CA GLN A 195 11.20 4.27 -18.29
C GLN A 195 10.33 5.51 -18.05
N ASN A 196 9.40 5.43 -17.09
CA ASN A 196 8.45 6.50 -16.78
C ASN A 196 8.99 7.51 -15.75
N ALA A 197 9.89 7.08 -14.87
CA ALA A 197 10.54 7.93 -13.87
C ALA A 197 12.05 7.63 -13.75
N PRO A 198 12.87 8.05 -14.72
CA PRO A 198 14.30 7.74 -14.76
C PRO A 198 15.07 8.29 -13.54
N MET A 199 14.67 9.48 -13.08
CA MET A 199 15.29 10.17 -11.95
C MET A 199 14.80 9.69 -10.58
N ARG A 200 13.71 8.91 -10.49
CA ARG A 200 13.20 8.43 -9.19
C ARG A 200 14.23 7.50 -8.56
N ARG A 201 14.60 7.80 -7.33
CA ARG A 201 15.43 6.95 -6.48
C ARG A 201 14.52 6.27 -5.47
N TYR A 202 14.83 5.03 -5.17
CA TYR A 202 14.17 4.24 -4.14
C TYR A 202 15.26 3.57 -3.31
N TYR A 203 14.94 3.28 -2.05
CA TYR A 203 15.82 2.60 -1.11
C TYR A 203 16.29 1.23 -1.66
N ASN A 204 17.51 0.82 -1.32
CA ASN A 204 18.12 -0.38 -1.92
C ASN A 204 17.37 -1.65 -1.54
N GLU A 205 16.86 -1.70 -0.32
CA GLU A 205 16.10 -2.78 0.29
C GLU A 205 14.82 -3.09 -0.52
N LEU A 206 14.29 -2.09 -1.23
CA LEU A 206 13.04 -2.18 -1.98
C LEU A 206 13.20 -2.84 -3.36
N LYS A 207 14.44 -2.94 -3.87
CA LYS A 207 14.72 -3.39 -5.25
C LYS A 207 14.15 -4.76 -5.56
N SER A 208 14.27 -5.73 -4.65
CA SER A 208 13.78 -7.10 -4.86
C SER A 208 12.26 -7.11 -5.02
N VAL A 209 11.54 -6.45 -4.12
CA VAL A 209 10.08 -6.40 -4.14
C VAL A 209 9.55 -5.67 -5.37
N ILE A 210 10.21 -4.57 -5.76
CA ILE A 210 9.86 -3.85 -6.99
C ILE A 210 10.05 -4.74 -8.22
N TYR A 211 11.16 -5.47 -8.28
CA TYR A 211 11.43 -6.41 -9.38
C TYR A 211 10.38 -7.53 -9.46
N GLU A 212 10.02 -8.14 -8.33
CA GLU A 212 8.95 -9.14 -8.26
C GLU A 212 7.62 -8.59 -8.76
N CYS A 213 7.24 -7.40 -8.32
CA CYS A 213 5.99 -6.76 -8.73
C CYS A 213 5.95 -6.46 -10.23
N ARG A 214 7.07 -6.01 -10.82
CA ARG A 214 7.19 -5.82 -12.28
C ARG A 214 6.95 -7.12 -13.03
N ASN A 215 7.53 -8.22 -12.58
CA ASN A 215 7.35 -9.53 -13.20
C ASN A 215 5.91 -10.04 -13.10
N LEU A 216 5.19 -9.72 -12.01
CA LEU A 216 3.77 -10.06 -11.87
C LEU A 216 2.90 -9.25 -12.83
N VAL A 217 3.07 -7.93 -12.88
CA VAL A 217 2.27 -7.06 -13.75
C VAL A 217 2.54 -7.31 -15.23
N ALA A 218 3.77 -7.67 -15.60
CA ALA A 218 4.11 -8.03 -16.98
C ALA A 218 3.29 -9.22 -17.52
N LYS A 219 2.80 -10.11 -16.65
CA LYS A 219 1.99 -11.28 -17.02
C LYS A 219 0.50 -11.00 -17.18
N ILE A 220 0.02 -9.86 -16.69
CA ILE A 220 -1.39 -9.47 -16.81
C ILE A 220 -1.65 -9.11 -18.28
N GLY A 221 -2.59 -9.77 -18.95
CA GLY A 221 -2.93 -9.52 -20.36
C GLY A 221 -3.43 -8.10 -20.62
N HIS A 222 -3.34 -7.63 -21.87
CA HIS A 222 -4.13 -6.47 -22.30
C HIS A 222 -5.55 -6.96 -22.53
N SER A 223 -6.47 -6.58 -21.65
CA SER A 223 -7.92 -6.72 -21.85
C SER A 223 -8.46 -5.50 -22.58
#